data_AF-A0A087URD6-F1
#
_entry.id   AF-A0A087URD6-F1
#
_cell.length_a   1.000
_cell.length_b   1.000
_cell.length_c   1.000
_cell.angle_alpha   90.00
_cell.angle_beta   90.00
_cell.angle_gamma   90.00
#
_symmetry.space_group_name_H-M   'P 1'
#
loop_
_entity.id
_entity.type
_entity.pdbx_description
1 polymer ?
#
loop_
_entity_poly.entity_id
_entity_poly.type
_entity_poly.pdbx_seq_one_letter_code
_entity_poly.pdbx_strand_id
1 'polypeptide(L)'
;MTTELETLTEMFPHLHILEAKQFLCMADGDCEKAVQLILQKEENGQQMSESIVTKSIVQHTVYGPKEKVVEDKKLREQILKRYAYIDQDDDIREHKPVAPKTV
;
A
#
# COMPACT_ATOMS: atom_id res chain seq x y z
N MET A 1 11.97 24.33 5.58
CA MET A 1 11.22 23.16 5.08
C MET A 1 11.56 21.88 5.84
N THR A 2 12.28 21.93 6.97
CA THR A 2 12.49 20.79 7.89
C THR A 2 12.16 21.15 9.35
N THR A 3 11.85 22.41 9.62
CA THR A 3 11.60 22.95 10.97
C THR A 3 10.36 22.34 11.60
N GLU A 4 9.29 22.11 10.82
CA GLU A 4 8.07 21.53 11.38
C GLU A 4 8.27 20.09 11.87
N LEU A 5 9.14 19.32 11.21
CA LEU A 5 9.46 17.95 11.64
C LEU A 5 10.22 17.95 12.96
N GLU A 6 11.22 18.83 13.09
CA GLU A 6 12.00 18.97 14.33
C GLU A 6 11.09 19.38 15.49
N THR A 7 10.25 20.40 15.29
CA THR A 7 9.27 20.84 16.29
C THR A 7 8.29 19.72 16.67
N LEU A 8 7.79 18.95 15.70
CA LEU A 8 6.86 17.86 15.98
C LEU A 8 7.52 16.73 16.79
N THR A 9 8.78 16.42 16.50
CA THR A 9 9.54 15.43 17.27
C THR A 9 9.95 15.91 18.67
N GLU A 10 10.12 17.22 18.86
CA GLU A 10 10.35 17.79 20.20
C GLU A 10 9.10 17.73 21.09
N MET A 11 7.91 17.95 20.51
CA MET A 11 6.65 17.87 21.26
C MET A 11 6.26 16.44 21.63
N PHE A 12 6.57 15.47 20.77
CA PHE A 12 6.22 14.06 20.96
C PHE A 12 7.48 13.17 20.95
N PRO A 13 8.24 13.10 22.06
CA PRO A 13 9.49 12.35 22.11
C PRO A 13 9.32 10.82 22.02
N HIS A 14 8.09 10.33 22.20
CA HIS A 14 7.71 8.93 22.02
C HIS A 14 7.32 8.58 20.57
N LEU A 15 7.10 9.60 19.72
CA LEU A 15 6.69 9.42 18.34
C LEU A 15 7.91 9.17 17.45
N HIS A 16 7.83 8.13 16.62
CA HIS A 16 8.93 7.83 15.71
C HIS A 16 9.00 8.85 14.56
N ILE A 17 10.21 9.20 14.11
CA ILE A 17 10.44 10.20 13.04
C ILE A 17 9.64 9.88 11.77
N LEU A 18 9.49 8.58 11.46
CA LEU A 18 8.70 8.14 10.30
C LEU A 18 7.20 8.45 10.45
N GLU A 19 6.65 8.26 11.65
CA GLU A 19 5.25 8.60 11.94
C GLU A 19 5.05 10.11 11.90
N ALA A 20 5.95 10.88 12.52
CA ALA A 20 5.92 12.35 12.48
C ALA A 20 5.88 12.88 11.04
N LYS A 21 6.68 12.28 10.14
CA LYS A 21 6.67 12.61 8.71
C LYS A 21 5.36 12.23 8.03
N GLN A 22 4.73 11.12 8.40
CA GLN A 22 3.41 10.76 7.87
C GLN A 22 2.34 11.76 8.30
N PHE A 23 2.30 12.14 9.57
CA PHE A 23 1.33 13.12 10.06
C PHE A 23 1.51 14.48 9.39
N LEU A 24 2.74 14.95 9.20
CA LEU A 24 3.02 16.17 8.42
C LEU A 24 2.59 16.05 6.95
N CYS A 25 2.80 14.88 6.33
CA CYS A 25 2.35 14.64 4.96
C CYS A 25 0.81 14.60 4.86
N MET A 26 0.12 14.08 5.87
CA MET A 26 -1.35 14.06 5.94
C MET A 26 -1.92 15.45 6.21
N ALA A 27 -1.16 16.29 6.90
CA ALA A 27 -1.51 17.67 7.22
C ALA A 27 -1.07 18.69 6.17
N ASP A 28 -0.52 18.26 5.03
CA ASP A 28 -0.02 19.14 3.95
C ASP A 28 1.07 20.13 4.43
N GLY A 29 1.93 19.68 5.35
CA GLY A 29 2.99 20.49 5.96
C GLY A 29 2.56 21.32 7.17
N ASP A 30 1.28 21.30 7.54
CA ASP A 30 0.74 22.05 8.68
C ASP A 30 1.02 21.33 10.02
N CYS A 31 1.84 21.95 10.87
CA CYS A 31 2.25 21.37 12.15
C CYS A 31 1.07 21.25 13.13
N GLU A 32 0.18 22.24 13.21
CA GLU A 32 -0.97 22.22 14.14
C GLU A 32 -1.96 21.11 13.78
N LYS A 33 -2.24 20.93 12.50
CA LYS A 33 -3.07 19.82 12.04
C LYS A 33 -2.43 18.46 12.30
N ALA A 34 -1.11 18.35 12.11
CA ALA A 34 -0.38 17.12 12.42
C ALA A 34 -0.51 16.74 13.90
N VAL A 35 -0.40 17.73 14.80
CA VAL A 35 -0.63 17.55 16.25
C VAL A 35 -2.03 17.03 16.54
N GLN A 36 -3.06 17.63 15.95
CA GLN A 36 -4.44 17.18 16.15
C GLN A 36 -4.63 15.72 15.72
N LEU A 37 -4.06 15.32 14.58
CA LEU A 37 -4.12 13.93 14.10
C LEU A 37 -3.42 12.95 15.04
N ILE A 38 -2.28 13.34 15.64
CA ILE A 38 -1.56 12.53 16.62
C ILE A 38 -2.41 12.33 17.88
N LEU A 39 -2.98 13.41 18.42
CA LEU A 39 -3.82 13.35 19.62
C LEU A 39 -5.08 12.50 19.40
N GLN A 40 -5.71 12.62 18.24
CA GLN A 40 -6.85 11.77 17.86
C GLN A 40 -6.45 10.29 17.77
N LYS A 41 -5.22 9.97 17.32
CA LYS A 41 -4.70 8.59 17.32
C LYS A 41 -4.63 8.04 18.74
N GLU A 42 -4.09 8.82 19.68
CA GLU A 42 -3.93 8.40 21.06
C GLU A 42 -5.28 8.23 21.78
N GLU A 43 -6.23 9.14 21.56
CA GLU A 43 -7.58 9.08 22.13
C GLU A 43 -8.34 7.83 21.68
N ASN A 44 -8.25 7.47 20.39
CA ASN A 44 -8.95 6.32 19.84
C ASN A 44 -8.35 4.96 20.27
N GLY A 45 -7.21 4.95 20.99
CA GLY A 45 -6.55 3.72 21.45
C GLY A 45 -6.13 2.77 20.33
N GLN A 46 -6.16 3.23 19.07
CA GLN A 46 -5.76 2.45 17.91
C GLN A 46 -4.24 2.45 17.82
N GLN A 47 -3.63 1.60 18.64
CA GLN A 47 -2.28 1.12 18.39
C GLN A 47 -2.34 0.36 17.06
N MET A 48 -2.11 1.04 15.93
CA MET A 48 -1.82 0.39 14.66
C MET A 48 -0.50 -0.32 14.87
N SER A 49 -0.59 -1.55 15.38
CA SER A 49 0.53 -2.43 15.57
C SER A 49 1.34 -2.47 14.29
N GLU A 50 2.63 -2.26 14.48
CA GLU A 50 3.69 -2.30 13.48
C GLU A 50 3.59 -3.56 12.62
N SER A 51 2.83 -3.48 11.53
CA SER A 51 2.95 -4.40 10.41
C SER A 51 2.26 -3.78 9.21
N ILE A 52 2.97 -2.91 8.50
CA ILE A 52 3.18 -2.90 7.04
C ILE A 52 4.34 -1.92 6.81
N VAL A 53 5.49 -2.19 7.44
CA VAL A 53 6.75 -1.74 6.85
C VAL A 53 6.90 -2.60 5.60
N THR A 54 6.61 -2.04 4.41
CA THR A 54 7.35 -2.26 3.14
C THR A 54 6.56 -2.12 1.84
N LYS A 55 5.22 -2.01 1.79
CA LYS A 55 4.53 -2.08 0.48
C LYS A 55 3.41 -1.08 0.17
N SER A 56 3.30 0.07 0.83
CA SER A 56 2.41 1.13 0.31
C SER A 56 2.64 2.51 0.92
N ILE A 57 3.91 2.87 1.11
CA ILE A 57 4.29 4.25 1.44
C ILE A 57 4.48 4.89 0.06
N VAL A 58 3.47 5.50 -0.56
CA VAL A 58 3.40 6.97 -0.68
C VAL A 58 2.00 7.45 -1.16
N GLN A 59 1.03 6.59 -1.50
CA GLN A 59 -0.20 7.06 -2.20
C GLN A 59 -1.49 6.43 -1.68
N HIS A 60 -1.93 6.76 -0.45
CA HIS A 60 -3.10 6.08 0.11
C HIS A 60 -4.06 6.90 0.97
N THR A 61 -4.06 8.23 0.92
CA THR A 61 -4.89 9.01 1.85
C THR A 61 -6.03 9.83 1.27
N VAL A 62 -6.41 9.71 -0.02
CA VAL A 62 -7.51 10.56 -0.56
C VAL A 62 -8.75 9.82 -1.08
N TYR A 63 -8.68 8.53 -1.45
CA TYR A 63 -9.83 7.88 -2.11
C TYR A 63 -10.29 6.60 -1.37
N GLY A 64 -11.59 6.52 -1.09
CA GLY A 64 -12.21 5.47 -0.29
C GLY A 64 -12.01 4.04 -0.83
N PRO A 65 -12.36 3.00 -0.04
CA PRO A 65 -12.00 1.60 -0.30
C PRO A 65 -12.51 1.03 -1.63
N LYS A 66 -13.56 1.61 -2.22
CA LYS A 66 -14.12 1.14 -3.51
C LYS A 66 -13.29 1.57 -4.71
N GLU A 67 -12.64 2.73 -4.64
CA GLU A 67 -11.85 3.27 -5.75
C GLU A 67 -10.48 2.58 -5.86
N LYS A 68 -9.88 2.26 -4.70
CA LYS A 68 -8.61 1.52 -4.62
C LYS A 68 -8.69 0.11 -5.20
N VAL A 69 -9.77 -0.62 -4.95
CA VAL A 69 -9.98 -1.98 -5.50
C VAL A 69 -10.06 -1.94 -7.03
N VAL A 70 -10.56 -0.86 -7.62
CA VAL A 70 -10.60 -0.69 -9.08
C VAL A 70 -9.23 -0.34 -9.64
N GLU A 71 -8.43 0.45 -8.92
CA GLU A 71 -7.07 0.82 -9.31
C GLU A 71 -6.09 -0.37 -9.25
N ASP A 72 -6.14 -1.16 -8.17
CA ASP A 72 -5.33 -2.38 -8.02
C ASP A 72 -5.59 -3.39 -9.14
N LYS A 73 -6.85 -3.50 -9.58
CA LYS A 73 -7.22 -4.37 -10.72
C LYS A 73 -6.57 -3.89 -12.01
N LYS A 74 -6.66 -2.59 -12.31
CA LYS A 74 -6.06 -2.00 -13.50
C LYS A 74 -4.54 -2.10 -13.49
N LEU A 75 -3.91 -1.86 -12.34
CA LEU A 75 -2.46 -1.97 -12.18
C LEU A 75 -1.99 -3.42 -12.38
N ARG A 76 -2.71 -4.39 -11.80
CA ARG A 76 -2.45 -5.81 -12.00
C ARG A 76 -2.56 -6.20 -13.48
N GLU A 77 -3.60 -5.75 -14.17
CA GLU A 77 -3.79 -6.00 -15.60
C GLU A 77 -2.68 -5.40 -16.45
N GLN A 78 -2.23 -4.19 -16.12
CA GLN A 78 -1.13 -3.53 -16.82
C GLN A 78 0.21 -4.26 -16.63
N ILE A 79 0.48 -4.76 -15.42
CA ILE A 79 1.68 -5.55 -15.11
C ILE A 79 1.65 -6.87 -15.86
N LEU A 80 0.52 -7.60 -15.82
CA LEU A 80 0.35 -8.85 -16.55
C LEU A 80 0.54 -8.62 -18.06
N LYS A 81 -0.09 -7.60 -18.64
CA LYS A 81 0.06 -7.32 -20.08
C LYS A 81 1.50 -7.01 -20.50
N ARG A 82 2.27 -6.35 -19.64
CA ARG A 82 3.63 -5.89 -19.97
C ARG A 82 4.69 -6.96 -19.75
N TYR A 83 4.47 -7.86 -18.80
CA TYR A 83 5.50 -8.79 -18.32
C TYR A 83 5.08 -10.25 -18.34
N ALA A 84 3.79 -10.56 -18.39
CA ALA A 84 3.36 -11.95 -18.55
C ALA A 84 3.54 -12.33 -20.02
N TYR A 85 4.60 -13.09 -20.29
CA TYR A 85 4.67 -13.90 -21.49
C TYR A 85 3.68 -15.05 -21.28
N ILE A 86 2.52 -14.95 -21.91
CA ILE A 86 1.50 -16.01 -21.90
C ILE A 86 1.76 -16.86 -23.14
N ASP A 87 2.28 -18.07 -22.95
CA ASP A 87 2.44 -19.05 -24.00
C ASP A 87 1.05 -19.65 -24.31
N GLN A 88 0.35 -19.05 -25.28
CA GLN A 88 -1.00 -19.48 -25.67
C GLN A 88 -1.00 -20.78 -26.49
N ASP A 89 0.17 -21.22 -26.97
CA ASP A 89 0.32 -22.43 -27.79
C ASP A 89 0.35 -23.72 -26.95
N ASP A 90 0.65 -23.66 -25.65
CA ASP A 90 0.68 -24.85 -24.79
C ASP A 90 -0.72 -25.26 -24.30
N ASP A 91 -1.65 -24.31 -24.16
CA ASP A 91 -3.05 -24.57 -23.74
C ASP A 91 -3.88 -25.31 -24.80
N ILE A 92 -3.48 -25.27 -26.08
CA ILE A 92 -4.16 -25.98 -27.18
C ILE A 92 -3.63 -27.40 -27.41
N ARG A 93 -2.59 -27.84 -26.69
CA ARG A 93 -1.99 -29.17 -26.86
C ARG A 93 -2.79 -30.21 -26.10
N GLU A 94 -3.93 -30.59 -26.68
CA GLU A 94 -4.73 -31.71 -26.18
C GLU A 94 -3.96 -33.03 -26.39
N HIS A 95 -3.52 -33.64 -25.29
CA HIS A 95 -2.88 -34.96 -25.33
C HIS A 95 -3.91 -36.01 -25.75
N LYS A 96 -3.75 -36.60 -26.94
CA LYS A 96 -4.55 -37.75 -27.40
C LYS A 96 -3.84 -39.04 -26.99
N PRO A 97 -4.19 -39.67 -25.86
CA PRO A 97 -3.58 -40.94 -25.49
C PRO A 97 -3.85 -41.96 -26.60
N VAL A 98 -2.80 -42.62 -27.08
CA VAL A 98 -2.90 -43.65 -28.12
C VAL A 98 -3.73 -44.80 -27.57
N ALA A 99 -4.71 -45.26 -28.36
CA ALA A 99 -5.62 -46.33 -27.98
C ALA A 99 -4.83 -47.60 -27.59
N PRO A 100 -5.26 -48.35 -26.55
CA PRO A 100 -4.59 -49.57 -26.13
C PRO A 100 -4.55 -50.58 -27.28
N LYS A 101 -3.39 -51.19 -27.51
CA LYS A 101 -3.24 -52.29 -28.47
C LYS A 101 -4.03 -53.49 -27.93
N THR A 102 -5.08 -53.90 -28.64
CA THR A 102 -5.82 -55.13 -28.35
C THR A 102 -4.89 -56.32 -28.59
N VAL A 103 -4.67 -57.10 -27.53
CA VAL A 103 -4.08 -58.45 -27.57
C VAL A 103 -5.18 -59.51 -27.54
#